data_AF-A0A7J9DJ96-F1
#
_entry.id   AF-A0A7J9DJ96-F1
#
_cell.length_a   1.000
_cell.length_b   1.000
_cell.length_c   1.000
_cell.angle_alpha   90.00
_cell.angle_beta   90.00
_cell.angle_gamma   90.00
#
_symmetry.space_group_name_H-M   'P 1'
#
loop_
_entity.id
_entity.type
_entity.pdbx_description
1 polymer ?
#
loop_
_entity_poly.entity_id
_entity_poly.type
_entity_poly.pdbx_seq_one_letter_code
_entity_poly.pdbx_strand_id
1 'polypeptide(L)'
;MEIQLVMCLVATVVCTVGMLAKNDFSVIGREAREFELGETKYYVIVICSAIVWQGFFLGGIGLVFCGSSLLSGIMIAVLLPITEILAVIIFNEKFQAEKGVSLALSLWGFFSYFYGEVKQSKKKKPDPEIEMDSSLPPKTLESNV
;
A
#
# COMPACT_ATOMS: atom_id res chain seq x y z
N MET A 1 1.63 16.18 -0.87
CA MET A 1 2.87 15.86 -1.62
C MET A 1 4.10 15.92 -0.73
N GLU A 2 4.28 16.97 0.07
CA GLU A 2 5.46 17.13 0.95
C GLU A 2 5.63 15.98 1.96
N ILE A 3 4.57 15.57 2.65
CA ILE A 3 4.64 14.47 3.63
C ILE A 3 4.99 13.13 2.97
N GLN A 4 4.42 12.81 1.80
CA GLN A 4 4.73 11.60 1.04
C GLN A 4 6.21 11.58 0.63
N LEU A 5 6.74 12.70 0.13
CA LEU A 5 8.13 12.84 -0.27
C LEU A 5 9.07 12.68 0.93
N VAL A 6 8.79 13.38 2.03
CA VAL A 6 9.58 13.30 3.27
C VAL A 6 9.57 11.87 3.80
N MET A 7 8.42 11.18 3.84
CA MET A 7 8.35 9.79 4.24
C MET A 7 9.18 8.88 3.33
N CYS A 8 9.08 9.01 2.01
CA CYS A 8 9.88 8.23 1.06
C CYS A 8 11.38 8.49 1.25
N LEU A 9 11.80 9.75 1.41
CA LEU A 9 13.19 10.12 1.60
C LEU A 9 13.74 9.53 2.90
N VAL A 10 13.03 9.70 4.01
CA VAL A 10 13.43 9.14 5.31
C VAL A 10 13.48 7.61 5.24
N ALA A 11 12.47 6.96 4.65
CA ALA A 11 12.44 5.52 4.46
C ALA A 11 13.65 5.04 3.63
N THR A 12 13.98 5.72 2.53
CA THR A 12 15.16 5.40 1.72
C THR A 12 16.44 5.50 2.54
N VAL A 13 16.63 6.60 3.29
CA VAL A 13 17.82 6.78 4.13
C VAL A 13 17.93 5.66 5.17
N VAL A 14 16.83 5.36 5.86
CA VAL A 14 16.78 4.29 6.87
C VAL A 14 17.09 2.92 6.24
N CYS A 15 16.49 2.60 5.09
CA CYS A 15 16.76 1.37 4.37
C CYS A 15 18.23 1.28 3.92
N THR A 16 18.79 2.35 3.35
CA THR A 16 20.19 2.40 2.92
C THR A 16 21.15 2.22 4.08
N VAL A 17 20.91 2.91 5.20
CA VAL A 17 21.73 2.75 6.42
C VAL A 17 21.60 1.34 6.99
N GLY A 18 20.39 0.78 7.01
CA GLY A 18 20.15 -0.59 7.46
C GLY A 18 20.89 -1.64 6.62
N MET A 19 20.83 -1.52 5.30
CA MET A 19 21.57 -2.40 4.38
C MET A 19 23.09 -2.22 4.52
N LEU A 20 23.57 -0.99 4.72
CA LEU A 20 24.99 -0.71 4.92
C LEU A 20 25.49 -1.32 6.25
N ALA A 21 24.73 -1.17 7.33
CA ALA A 21 25.06 -1.73 8.63
C ALA A 21 25.11 -3.26 8.63
N LYS A 22 24.26 -3.91 7.81
CA LYS A 22 24.24 -5.38 7.64
C LYS A 22 25.19 -5.90 6.56
N ASN A 23 25.85 -5.01 5.82
CA ASN A 23 26.71 -5.35 4.69
C ASN A 23 25.97 -6.13 3.57
N ASP A 24 24.66 -5.87 3.42
CA ASP A 24 23.78 -6.55 2.47
C ASP A 24 24.21 -6.29 1.01
N PHE A 25 24.87 -5.16 0.74
CA PHE A 25 25.43 -4.86 -0.58
C PHE A 25 26.46 -5.89 -1.07
N SER A 26 27.26 -6.46 -0.16
CA SER A 26 28.18 -7.55 -0.51
C SER A 26 27.45 -8.88 -0.72
N VAL A 27 26.28 -9.05 -0.10
CA VAL A 27 25.47 -10.26 -0.21
C VAL A 27 24.82 -10.35 -1.58
N ILE A 28 24.35 -9.23 -2.14
CA ILE A 28 23.73 -9.16 -3.47
C ILE A 28 24.66 -9.75 -4.56
N GLY A 29 25.95 -9.42 -4.53
CA GLY A 29 26.91 -9.96 -5.49
C GLY A 29 27.14 -11.47 -5.34
N ARG A 30 27.06 -11.99 -4.10
CA ARG A 30 27.11 -13.43 -3.84
C ARG A 30 25.86 -14.13 -4.35
N GLU A 31 24.68 -13.60 -4.04
CA GLU A 31 23.39 -14.14 -4.50
C GLU A 31 23.31 -14.18 -6.02
N ALA A 32 23.78 -13.13 -6.70
CA ALA A 32 23.81 -13.07 -8.15
C ALA A 32 24.69 -14.18 -8.75
N ARG A 33 25.80 -14.53 -8.09
CA ARG A 33 26.72 -15.59 -8.53
C ARG A 33 26.22 -17.00 -8.24
N GLU A 34 25.43 -17.15 -7.19
CA GLU A 34 24.78 -18.42 -6.79
C GLU A 34 23.43 -18.63 -7.49
N PHE A 35 22.93 -17.64 -8.24
CA PHE A 35 21.66 -17.73 -8.95
C PHE A 35 21.73 -18.73 -10.10
N GLU A 36 20.94 -19.81 -10.01
CA GLU A 36 20.97 -20.95 -10.94
C GLU A 36 20.74 -20.56 -12.41
N LEU A 37 20.01 -19.47 -12.65
CA LEU A 37 19.67 -18.98 -14.00
C LEU A 37 20.73 -18.04 -14.59
N GLY A 38 21.75 -17.67 -13.81
CA GLY A 38 22.89 -16.83 -14.18
C GLY A 38 22.82 -15.40 -13.64
N GLU A 39 24.00 -14.82 -13.40
CA GLU A 39 24.20 -13.50 -12.80
C GLU A 39 23.48 -12.37 -13.55
N THR A 40 23.58 -12.34 -14.89
CA THR A 40 22.89 -11.32 -15.71
C THR A 40 21.37 -11.40 -15.53
N LYS A 41 20.80 -12.60 -15.46
CA LYS A 41 19.35 -12.77 -15.29
C LYS A 41 18.89 -12.36 -13.91
N TYR A 42 19.70 -12.62 -12.87
CA TYR A 42 19.43 -12.12 -11.53
C TYR A 42 19.27 -10.60 -11.54
N TYR A 43 20.26 -9.86 -12.06
CA TYR A 43 20.18 -8.40 -12.12
C TYR A 43 19.01 -7.90 -12.95
N VAL A 44 18.72 -8.53 -14.09
CA VAL A 44 17.56 -8.17 -14.92
C VAL A 44 16.26 -8.36 -14.13
N ILE A 45 16.06 -9.48 -13.45
CA ILE A 45 14.85 -9.73 -12.64
C ILE A 45 14.74 -8.73 -11.50
N VAL A 46 15.82 -8.48 -10.77
CA VAL A 46 15.85 -7.53 -9.65
C VAL A 46 15.53 -6.11 -10.11
N ILE A 47 16.16 -5.64 -11.20
CA ILE A 47 15.92 -4.31 -11.75
C ILE A 47 14.48 -4.19 -12.30
N CYS A 48 14.02 -5.16 -13.09
CA CYS A 48 12.65 -5.17 -13.59
C CYS A 48 11.63 -5.19 -12.46
N SER A 49 11.86 -5.99 -11.41
CA SER A 49 11.03 -6.02 -10.21
C SER A 49 11.00 -4.66 -9.52
N ALA A 50 12.16 -4.03 -9.33
CA ALA A 50 12.26 -2.70 -8.74
C ALA A 50 11.47 -1.65 -9.54
N ILE A 51 11.56 -1.67 -10.87
CA ILE A 51 10.81 -0.76 -11.75
C ILE A 51 9.29 -0.98 -11.59
N VAL A 52 8.83 -2.24 -11.61
CA VAL A 52 7.41 -2.58 -11.42
C VAL A 52 6.93 -2.08 -10.04
N TRP A 53 7.73 -2.28 -9.00
CA TRP A 53 7.40 -1.85 -7.64
C TRP A 53 7.31 -0.32 -7.52
N GLN A 54 8.26 0.41 -8.11
CA GLN A 54 8.21 1.86 -8.17
C GLN A 54 6.97 2.37 -8.93
N GLY A 55 6.63 1.73 -10.06
CA GLY A 55 5.41 2.02 -10.81
C GLY A 55 4.14 1.78 -10.00
N PHE A 56 4.08 0.69 -9.24
CA PHE A 56 2.96 0.40 -8.34
C PHE A 56 2.79 1.46 -7.24
N PHE A 57 3.89 1.85 -6.57
CA PHE A 57 3.84 2.91 -5.57
C PHE A 57 3.41 4.26 -6.18
N LEU A 58 3.93 4.61 -7.35
CA LEU A 58 3.53 5.83 -8.06
C LEU A 58 2.04 5.79 -8.44
N GLY A 59 1.54 4.64 -8.89
CA GLY A 59 0.11 4.43 -9.17
C GLY A 59 -0.76 4.61 -7.93
N GLY A 60 -0.34 4.04 -6.79
CA GLY A 60 -1.01 4.23 -5.51
C GLY A 60 -1.07 5.70 -5.09
N ILE A 61 0.04 6.42 -5.18
CA ILE A 61 0.13 7.86 -4.89
C ILE A 61 -0.75 8.67 -5.85
N GLY A 62 -0.72 8.34 -7.14
CA GLY A 62 -1.56 8.98 -8.16
C GLY A 62 -3.06 8.80 -7.87
N LEU A 63 -3.45 7.63 -7.37
CA LEU A 63 -4.84 7.36 -7.00
C LEU A 63 -5.29 8.12 -5.75
N VAL A 64 -4.39 8.27 -4.76
CA VAL A 64 -4.63 9.12 -3.59
C VAL A 64 -4.83 10.58 -4.02
N PHE A 65 -4.02 11.06 -4.96
CA PHE A 65 -4.06 12.43 -5.43
C PHE A 65 -5.29 12.75 -6.29
N CYS A 66 -5.68 11.85 -7.19
CA CYS A 66 -6.81 12.07 -8.09
C CYS A 66 -8.18 11.81 -7.42
N GLY A 67 -8.21 10.92 -6.42
CA GLY A 67 -9.45 10.52 -5.74
C GLY A 67 -9.39 10.75 -4.24
N SER A 68 -8.99 9.71 -3.50
CA SER A 68 -8.87 9.75 -2.04
C SER A 68 -8.00 8.61 -1.53
N SER A 69 -7.48 8.75 -0.31
CA SER A 69 -6.75 7.67 0.36
C SER A 69 -7.58 6.41 0.54
N LEU A 70 -8.90 6.56 0.77
CA LEU A 70 -9.83 5.43 0.88
C LEU A 70 -9.94 4.66 -0.44
N LEU A 71 -10.05 5.38 -1.56
CA LEU A 71 -10.12 4.76 -2.89
C LEU A 71 -8.80 4.05 -3.25
N SER A 72 -7.65 4.61 -2.90
CA SER A 72 -6.35 3.93 -3.02
C SER A 72 -6.28 2.65 -2.19
N GLY A 73 -6.73 2.70 -0.93
CA GLY A 73 -6.80 1.52 -0.06
C GLY A 73 -7.72 0.43 -0.60
N ILE A 74 -8.91 0.79 -1.11
CA ILE A 74 -9.84 -0.16 -1.74
C ILE A 74 -9.21 -0.81 -2.97
N MET A 75 -8.53 -0.04 -3.83
CA MET A 75 -7.88 -0.59 -5.01
C MET A 75 -6.73 -1.54 -4.68
N ILE A 76 -5.89 -1.19 -3.71
CA ILE A 76 -4.83 -2.09 -3.22
C ILE A 76 -5.43 -3.38 -2.67
N ALA A 77 -6.51 -3.27 -1.88
CA ALA A 77 -7.16 -4.42 -1.30
C ALA A 77 -7.89 -5.30 -2.33
N VAL A 78 -8.38 -4.75 -3.44
CA VAL A 78 -8.88 -5.53 -4.58
C VAL A 78 -7.75 -6.16 -5.38
N LEU A 79 -6.58 -5.52 -5.45
CA LEU A 79 -5.43 -6.06 -6.17
C LEU A 79 -4.84 -7.30 -5.49
N LEU A 80 -4.84 -7.35 -4.15
CA LEU A 80 -4.36 -8.49 -3.36
C LEU A 80 -4.97 -9.85 -3.76
N PRO A 81 -6.30 -10.06 -3.74
CA PRO A 81 -6.89 -11.34 -4.13
C PRO A 81 -6.68 -11.67 -5.61
N ILE A 82 -6.60 -10.65 -6.48
CA ILE A 82 -6.28 -10.84 -7.90
C ILE A 82 -4.86 -11.41 -8.04
N THR A 83 -3.89 -10.86 -7.31
CA THR A 83 -2.51 -11.36 -7.35
C THR A 83 -2.39 -12.78 -6.80
N GLU A 84 -3.13 -13.12 -5.75
CA GLU A 84 -3.18 -14.49 -5.20
C GLU A 84 -3.74 -15.49 -6.22
N ILE A 85 -4.87 -15.16 -6.86
CA ILE A 85 -5.46 -16.03 -7.90
C ILE A 85 -4.49 -16.21 -9.07
N LEU A 86 -3.85 -15.13 -9.52
CA LEU A 86 -2.89 -15.18 -10.61
C LEU A 86 -1.66 -16.02 -10.23
N ALA A 87 -1.17 -15.93 -9.00
CA ALA A 87 -0.09 -16.78 -8.51
C ALA A 87 -0.47 -18.27 -8.58
N VAL A 88 -1.67 -18.64 -8.14
CA VAL A 88 -2.15 -20.03 -8.23
C VAL A 88 -2.19 -20.53 -9.68
N ILE A 89 -2.67 -19.70 -10.62
CA ILE A 89 -2.78 -20.07 -12.03
C ILE A 89 -1.41 -20.16 -12.72
N ILE A 90 -0.53 -19.17 -12.51
CA ILE A 90 0.77 -19.09 -13.19
C ILE A 90 1.73 -20.18 -12.70
N PHE A 91 1.82 -20.38 -11.39
CA PHE A 91 2.81 -21.32 -10.85
C PHE A 91 2.44 -22.77 -11.12
N ASN A 92 1.16 -23.09 -11.39
CA ASN A 92 0.65 -24.40 -11.80
C ASN A 92 1.32 -25.58 -11.05
N GLU A 93 1.69 -25.32 -9.79
CA GLU A 93 2.54 -26.20 -9.02
C GLU A 93 1.68 -27.38 -8.54
N LYS A 94 2.27 -28.54 -8.29
CA LYS A 94 1.60 -29.64 -7.58
C LYS A 94 1.34 -29.19 -6.15
N PHE A 95 0.30 -28.38 -5.95
CA PHE A 95 -0.14 -27.89 -4.67
C PHE A 95 -0.53 -29.10 -3.82
N GLN A 96 0.37 -29.52 -2.91
CA GLN A 96 -0.03 -30.40 -1.82
C GLN A 96 -1.22 -29.76 -1.13
N ALA A 97 -2.22 -30.57 -0.77
CA ALA A 97 -3.48 -30.11 -0.20
C ALA A 97 -3.27 -29.11 0.97
N GLU A 98 -2.20 -29.30 1.76
CA GLU A 98 -1.81 -28.42 2.87
C GLU A 98 -1.50 -26.98 2.44
N LYS A 99 -0.71 -26.78 1.37
CA LYS A 99 -0.40 -25.45 0.82
C LYS A 99 -1.67 -24.78 0.26
N GLY A 100 -2.56 -25.57 -0.33
CA GLY A 100 -3.80 -25.09 -0.92
C GLY A 100 -4.82 -24.68 0.15
N VAL A 101 -4.92 -25.46 1.23
CA VAL A 101 -5.77 -25.13 2.38
C VAL A 101 -5.24 -23.90 3.12
N SER A 102 -3.92 -23.77 3.29
CA SER A 102 -3.32 -22.56 3.86
C SER A 102 -3.63 -21.32 3.02
N LEU A 103 -3.50 -21.43 1.69
CA LEU A 103 -3.81 -20.35 0.77
C LEU A 103 -5.32 -20.01 0.83
N ALA A 104 -6.20 -21.02 0.79
CA ALA A 104 -7.64 -20.81 0.92
C ALA A 104 -8.06 -20.15 2.26
N LEU A 105 -7.47 -20.56 3.38
CA LEU A 105 -7.71 -19.94 4.70
C LEU A 105 -7.20 -18.50 4.74
N SER A 106 -6.06 -18.22 4.13
CA SER A 106 -5.52 -16.87 4.06
C SER A 106 -6.41 -15.94 3.20
N LEU A 107 -6.89 -16.42 2.04
CA LEU A 107 -7.88 -15.71 1.23
C LEU A 107 -9.21 -15.53 1.98
N TRP A 108 -9.69 -16.54 2.68
CA TRP A 108 -10.91 -16.45 3.49
C TRP A 108 -10.80 -15.39 4.58
N GLY A 109 -9.68 -15.35 5.31
CA GLY A 109 -9.39 -14.33 6.31
C GLY A 109 -9.33 -12.93 5.69
N PHE A 110 -8.65 -12.80 4.55
CA PHE A 110 -8.55 -11.55 3.81
C PHE A 110 -9.92 -11.03 3.34
N PHE A 111 -10.75 -11.88 2.74
CA PHE A 111 -12.10 -11.52 2.32
C PHE A 111 -13.03 -11.19 3.50
N SER A 112 -12.89 -11.87 4.64
CA SER A 112 -13.66 -11.57 5.86
C SER A 112 -13.33 -10.18 6.41
N TYR A 113 -12.04 -9.82 6.46
CA TYR A 113 -11.60 -8.49 6.86
C TYR A 113 -12.10 -7.42 5.87
N PHE A 114 -11.95 -7.66 4.57
CA PHE A 114 -12.38 -6.69 3.55
C PHE A 114 -13.90 -6.49 3.53
N TYR A 115 -14.68 -7.56 3.74
CA TYR A 115 -16.13 -7.47 3.90
C TYR A 115 -16.50 -6.64 5.14
N GLY A 116 -15.77 -6.81 6.25
CA GLY A 116 -15.90 -6.00 7.46
C GLY A 116 -15.62 -4.51 7.22
N GLU A 117 -14.49 -4.19 6.59
CA GLU A 117 -14.07 -2.83 6.22
C GLU A 117 -15.08 -2.14 5.28
N VAL A 118 -15.56 -2.83 4.24
CA VAL A 118 -16.56 -2.29 3.30
C VAL A 118 -17.90 -2.06 4.01
N LYS A 119 -18.31 -2.96 4.91
CA LYS A 119 -19.56 -2.83 5.68
C LYS A 119 -19.49 -1.71 6.73
N GLN A 120 -18.34 -1.52 7.37
CA GLN A 120 -18.06 -0.40 8.28
C GLN A 120 -18.03 0.93 7.53
N SER A 121 -17.36 0.97 6.37
CA SER A 121 -17.31 2.16 5.50
C SER A 121 -18.69 2.58 4.99
N LYS A 122 -19.60 1.64 4.73
CA LYS A 122 -21.00 1.94 4.35
C LYS A 122 -21.87 2.45 5.50
N LYS A 123 -21.53 2.13 6.76
CA LYS A 123 -22.24 2.65 7.95
C LYS A 123 -21.83 4.07 8.31
N LYS A 124 -20.68 4.54 7.83
CA LYS A 124 -20.15 5.89 8.06
C LYS A 124 -20.45 6.80 6.86
N LYS A 125 -21.73 7.05 6.56
CA LYS A 125 -22.14 8.24 5.77
C LYS A 125 -22.23 9.46 6.72
N PRO A 126 -21.89 10.67 6.26
CA PRO A 126 -21.76 11.86 7.09
C PRO A 126 -23.14 12.38 7.52
N ASP A 127 -23.28 12.73 8.80
CA ASP A 127 -24.26 13.74 9.22
C ASP A 127 -23.80 15.11 8.68
N PRO A 128 -24.71 15.98 8.23
CA PRO A 128 -24.39 17.28 7.67
C PRO A 128 -23.93 18.28 8.75
N GLU A 129 -22.93 19.08 8.38
CA GLU A 129 -22.66 20.45 8.84
C GLU A 129 -22.60 20.72 10.35
N ILE A 130 -21.36 20.78 10.87
CA ILE A 130 -21.02 21.80 11.88
C ILE A 130 -19.80 22.56 11.37
N GLU A 131 -20.03 23.56 10.54
CA GLU A 131 -19.19 24.75 10.49
C GLU A 131 -20.09 25.97 10.36
N MET A 132 -20.18 26.77 11.44
CA MET A 132 -20.05 28.22 11.37
C MET A 132 -19.97 28.79 12.79
N ASP A 133 -18.77 28.74 13.36
CA ASP A 133 -18.32 29.81 14.25
C ASP A 133 -17.72 30.90 13.35
N SER A 134 -18.45 32.00 13.15
CA SER A 134 -17.93 33.37 12.96
C SER A 134 -18.98 34.30 12.33
N SER A 135 -19.76 34.97 13.17
CA SER A 135 -20.16 36.36 12.86
C SER A 135 -20.34 37.13 14.18
N LEU A 136 -19.51 38.16 14.34
CA LEU A 136 -19.45 39.06 15.50
C LEU A 136 -20.83 39.63 15.85
N PRO A 137 -21.13 39.88 17.15
CA PRO A 137 -22.15 40.86 17.50
C PRO A 137 -21.57 42.29 17.37
N PRO A 138 -22.26 43.23 16.71
CA PRO A 138 -21.88 44.63 16.81
C PRO A 138 -22.16 45.16 18.22
N LYS A 139 -21.23 45.98 18.69
CA LYS A 139 -21.27 46.74 19.95
C LYS A 139 -22.53 47.61 20.04
N THR A 140 -23.12 47.61 21.24
CA THR A 140 -23.78 48.75 21.92
C THR A 140 -24.54 49.77 21.06
N LEU A 141 -25.86 49.77 21.17
CA LEU A 141 -26.57 51.04 21.35
C LEU A 141 -27.76 50.83 22.29
N GLU A 142 -27.71 51.56 23.39
CA GLU A 142 -28.77 51.72 24.35
C GLU A 142 -29.96 52.44 23.73
N SER A 143 -31.18 52.02 24.06
CA SER A 143 -32.33 52.92 24.11
C SER A 143 -33.43 52.26 24.93
N ASN A 144 -33.35 52.46 26.24
CA ASN A 144 -34.55 52.58 27.07
C ASN A 144 -35.18 53.96 26.79
N VAL A 145 -36.48 53.96 26.49
CA VAL A 145 -37.56 54.95 26.75
C VAL A 145 -38.63 54.80 25.68
#